data_AF-A0AAJ2LMM3-F1
#
_entry.id   AF-A0AAJ2LMM3-F1
#
_cell.length_a   1.000
_cell.length_b   1.000
_cell.length_c   1.000
_cell.angle_alpha   90.00
_cell.angle_beta   90.00
_cell.angle_gamma   90.00
#
_symmetry.space_group_name_H-M   'P 1'
#
loop_
_entity.id
_entity.type
_entity.pdbx_description
1 polymer ?
#
loop_
_entity_poly.entity_id
_entity_poly.type
_entity_poly.pdbx_seq_one_letter_code
_entity_poly.pdbx_strand_id
1 'polypeptide(L)' 'MTQNTALATRKVRRLFQAVRDAGFPRARMIAHVDGSTEIIGESEREEAMPSAEQASPFLDWKADHANED' A
#
# COMPACT_ATOMS: atom_id res chain seq x y z
N MET A 1 -28.06 7.58 -4.66
CA MET A 1 -26.67 7.89 -5.05
C MET A 1 -25.94 6.58 -5.39
N THR A 2 -25.98 6.10 -6.65
CA THR A 2 -25.48 4.73 -6.94
C THR A 2 -24.85 4.54 -8.33
N GLN A 3 -24.94 5.50 -9.25
CA GLN A 3 -24.45 5.31 -10.62
C GLN A 3 -22.95 5.58 -10.80
N ASN A 4 -22.38 6.56 -10.08
CA ASN A 4 -20.96 6.90 -10.20
C ASN A 4 -20.04 5.78 -9.70
N THR A 5 -20.47 5.05 -8.66
CA THR A 5 -19.66 3.97 -8.06
C THR A 5 -19.50 2.79 -9.01
N ALA A 6 -20.54 2.41 -9.74
CA ALA A 6 -20.51 1.29 -10.70
C ALA A 6 -19.68 1.60 -11.96
N LEU A 7 -19.73 2.85 -12.44
CA LEU A 7 -18.90 3.34 -13.56
C LEU A 7 -17.41 3.36 -13.19
N ALA A 8 -17.07 3.69 -11.95
CA ALA A 8 -15.71 3.57 -11.44
C ALA A 8 -15.24 2.11 -11.46
N THR A 9 -16.06 1.15 -11.03
CA THR A 9 -15.68 -0.27 -10.97
C THR A 9 -15.37 -0.90 -12.34
N ARG A 10 -16.12 -0.53 -13.40
CA ARG A 10 -15.90 -1.10 -14.74
C ARG A 10 -14.61 -0.61 -15.40
N LYS A 11 -14.22 0.64 -15.15
CA LYS A 11 -12.95 1.21 -15.64
C LYS A 11 -11.74 0.59 -14.94
N VAL A 12 -11.86 0.37 -13.64
CA VAL A 12 -10.79 -0.21 -12.80
C VAL A 12 -10.38 -1.60 -13.29
N ARG A 13 -11.33 -2.48 -13.60
CA ARG A 13 -11.02 -3.83 -14.13
C ARG A 13 -10.20 -3.80 -15.43
N ARG A 14 -10.55 -2.89 -16.35
CA ARG A 14 -9.84 -2.75 -17.63
C ARG A 14 -8.40 -2.29 -17.42
N LEU A 15 -8.18 -1.38 -16.48
CA LEU A 15 -6.85 -0.86 -16.18
C LEU A 15 -5.97 -1.93 -15.52
N PHE A 16 -6.50 -2.67 -14.55
CA PHE A 16 -5.79 -3.82 -13.97
C PHE A 16 -5.50 -4.92 -14.98
N GLN A 17 -6.36 -5.12 -15.98
CA GLN A 17 -6.07 -6.05 -17.07
C GLN A 17 -4.91 -5.56 -17.95
N ALA A 18 -4.91 -4.28 -18.33
CA ALA A 18 -3.81 -3.71 -19.12
C ALA A 18 -2.46 -3.81 -18.40
N VAL A 19 -2.43 -3.68 -17.08
CA VAL A 19 -1.21 -3.86 -16.27
C VAL A 19 -0.71 -5.31 -16.32
N ARG A 20 -1.61 -6.30 -16.27
CA ARG A 20 -1.24 -7.72 -16.45
C ARG A 20 -0.74 -8.00 -17.86
N ASP A 21 -1.41 -7.47 -18.87
CA ASP A 21 -1.03 -7.62 -20.28
C ASP A 21 0.34 -6.98 -20.56
N ALA A 22 0.70 -5.94 -19.79
CA ALA A 22 2.02 -5.32 -19.79
C ALA A 22 3.10 -6.11 -19.03
N GLY A 23 2.76 -7.26 -18.44
CA GLY A 23 3.71 -8.16 -17.79
C GLY A 23 3.95 -7.91 -16.31
N PHE A 24 3.18 -7.02 -15.66
CA PHE A 24 3.29 -6.83 -14.22
C PHE A 24 2.39 -7.82 -13.46
N PRO A 25 2.94 -8.64 -12.54
CA PRO A 25 2.15 -9.63 -11.80
C PRO A 25 1.19 -8.99 -10.80
N ARG A 26 1.49 -7.79 -10.31
CA ARG A 26 0.71 -7.05 -9.31
C ARG A 26 0.51 -5.61 -9.75
N ALA A 27 -0.43 -4.93 -9.12
CA ALA A 27 -0.66 -3.51 -9.36
C ALA A 27 -1.36 -2.86 -8.17
N ARG A 28 -1.08 -1.56 -7.99
CA ARG A 28 -1.69 -0.70 -6.98
C ARG A 28 -2.41 0.47 -7.65
N MET A 29 -3.50 0.93 -7.06
CA MET A 29 -4.22 2.13 -7.47
C MET A 29 -4.12 3.18 -6.36
N ILE A 30 -3.81 4.42 -6.73
CA ILE A 30 -3.74 5.58 -5.83
C ILE A 30 -4.80 6.58 -6.27
N ALA A 31 -5.64 7.01 -5.33
CA ALA A 31 -6.57 8.11 -5.52
C ALA A 31 -5.95 9.38 -4.93
N HIS A 32 -5.69 10.37 -5.77
CA HIS A 32 -5.10 11.65 -5.37
C HIS A 32 -6.17 12.62 -4.88
N VAL A 33 -5.78 13.57 -4.03
CA VAL A 33 -6.69 14.57 -3.43
C VAL A 33 -7.30 15.50 -4.49
N ASP A 34 -6.60 15.69 -5.61
CA ASP A 34 -7.06 16.46 -6.77
C ASP A 34 -8.11 15.72 -7.63
N GLY A 35 -8.48 14.49 -7.23
CA GLY A 35 -9.45 13.65 -7.93
C GLY A 35 -8.86 12.83 -9.08
N SER A 36 -7.55 12.93 -9.34
CA SER A 36 -6.87 12.06 -10.31
C SER A 36 -6.66 10.65 -9.75
N THR A 37 -6.46 9.68 -10.64
CA THR A 37 -6.20 8.28 -10.28
C THR A 37 -4.97 7.78 -11.02
N GLU A 38 -4.06 7.19 -10.27
CA GLU A 38 -2.83 6.59 -10.76
C GLU A 38 -2.85 5.07 -10.57
N ILE A 39 -2.26 4.34 -11.51
CA ILE A 39 -2.11 2.88 -11.43
C ILE A 39 -0.65 2.52 -11.68
N ILE A 40 -0.07 1.80 -10.73
CA ILE A 40 1.33 1.40 -10.73
C ILE A 40 1.39 -0.11 -10.90
N GLY A 41 2.11 -0.59 -11.92
CA GLY A 41 2.45 -2.00 -12.07
C GLY A 41 3.62 -2.38 -11.16
N GLU A 42 3.48 -3.50 -10.45
CA GLU A 42 4.46 -4.01 -9.50
C GLU A 42 4.97 -5.37 -10.00
N SER A 43 6.28 -5.48 -10.25
CA SER A 43 7.01 -6.73 -10.49
C SER A 43 7.89 -6.99 -9.28
N GLU A 44 7.76 -8.14 -8.61
CA GLU A 44 8.52 -8.47 -7.39
C GLU A 44 10.03 -8.23 -7.62
N ARG A 45 10.77 -7.59 -6.71
CA ARG A 45 11.06 -8.02 -5.33
C ARG A 45 10.70 -6.91 -4.33
N GLU A 46 9.60 -7.10 -3.59
CA GLU A 46 9.62 -6.73 -2.18
C GLU A 46 10.66 -7.69 -1.59
N GLU A 47 11.91 -7.26 -1.46
CA GLU A 47 12.61 -7.69 -0.26
C GLU A 47 11.70 -7.17 0.82
N ALA A 48 10.89 -8.07 1.39
CA ALA A 48 10.32 -7.86 2.69
C ALA A 48 11.53 -7.46 3.52
N MET A 49 11.73 -6.15 3.70
CA MET A 49 12.60 -5.70 4.76
C MET A 49 12.06 -6.46 5.95
N PRO A 50 12.89 -7.27 6.65
CA PRO A 50 12.42 -7.84 7.90
C PRO A 50 11.82 -6.65 8.62
N SER A 51 10.56 -6.77 9.02
CA SER A 51 9.92 -5.85 9.95
C SER A 51 11.03 -5.43 10.87
N ALA A 52 11.57 -4.23 10.67
CA ALA A 52 12.46 -3.68 11.66
C ALA A 52 11.47 -3.61 12.80
N GLU A 53 11.61 -4.51 13.77
CA GLU A 53 11.19 -4.26 15.12
C GLU A 53 11.75 -2.87 15.35
N GLN A 54 10.90 -1.86 15.10
CA GLN A 54 11.29 -0.48 15.22
C GLN A 54 11.63 -0.44 16.69
N ALA A 55 12.93 -0.38 17.01
CA ALA A 55 13.41 -0.19 18.35
C ALA A 55 12.66 1.03 18.84
N SER A 56 11.60 0.75 19.62
CA SER A 56 10.69 1.79 20.04
C SER A 56 11.44 2.46 21.16
N PRO A 57 11.76 3.75 21.07
CA PRO A 57 12.46 4.43 22.15
C PRO A 57 11.69 4.32 23.48
N PHE A 58 10.38 4.04 23.40
CA PHE A 58 9.54 3.75 24.55
C PHE A 58 9.80 2.37 25.19
N LEU A 59 10.10 1.34 24.40
CA LEU A 59 10.49 0.03 24.93
C LEU A 59 11.87 0.11 25.61
N ASP A 60 12.80 0.85 25.01
CA ASP A 60 14.13 1.09 25.59
C ASP A 60 14.04 1.88 26.90
N TRP A 61 13.25 2.97 26.93
CA TRP A 61 13.01 3.75 28.16
C TRP A 61 12.43 2.90 29.29
N LYS A 62 11.44 2.04 28.99
CA LYS A 62 10.85 1.15 30.02
C LYS A 62 11.86 0.16 30.57
N ALA A 63 12.76 -0.39 29.75
CA ALA A 63 13.81 -1.29 30.23
C ALA A 63 14.78 -0.57 31.17
N ASP A 64 15.17 0.66 30.81
CA ASP A 64 16.09 1.48 31.62
C ASP A 64 15.49 1.91 32.97
N HIS A 65 14.16 2.06 33.06
CA HIS A 65 13.47 2.56 34.26
C HIS A 65 12.66 1.48 35.00
N ALA A 66 12.79 0.20 34.63
CA ALA A 66 12.02 -0.90 35.22
C ALA A 66 12.39 -1.23 36.68
N ASN A 67 13.50 -0.69 37.20
CA ASN A 67 14.02 -0.96 38.55
C ASN A 67 14.11 0.28 39.45
N GLU A 68 13.41 1.37 39.11
CA GLU A 68 13.28 2.52 40.03
C GLU A 68 12.02 2.34 40.90
N ASP A 69 12.17 1.54 41.97
CA ASP A 69 11.32 1.53 43.17
C ASP A 69 12.09 2.15 44.35
#